data_AF-A0A6L6VDB5-F1
#
_entry.id   AF-A0A6L6VDB5-F1
#
_cell.length_a   1.000
_cell.length_b   1.000
_cell.length_c   1.000
_cell.angle_alpha   90.00
_cell.angle_beta   90.00
_cell.angle_gamma   90.00
#
_symmetry.space_group_name_H-M   'P 1'
#
loop_
_entity.id
_entity.type
_entity.pdbx_description
1 polymer ?
#
loop_
_entity_poly.entity_id
_entity_poly.type
_entity_poly.pdbx_seq_one_letter_code
_entity_poly.pdbx_strand_id
1 'polypeptide(L)'
;MPRSDLALHFSRIDDLIFEINSLVPDNSYQATQFRADLAGLLVVAIAATYETCVKEILYGYANQQHIAFGEYARRSYEKINSKIKVSDLTNYCKIFDPTIKTRFQERLKSKKTALLERSGIDIARSYQQILDWRHDFAHKANRNTTIEEAAKTHRIGKRIIYIFDDAFNKI
;
A
#
# COMPACT_ATOMS: atom_id res chain seq x y z
N MET A 1 14.93 -5.66 -0.23
CA MET A 1 13.97 -6.77 -0.15
C MET A 1 13.70 -7.23 -1.57
N PRO A 2 13.77 -8.52 -1.90
CA PRO A 2 13.41 -8.99 -3.23
C PRO A 2 11.91 -8.81 -3.47
N ARG A 3 11.55 -8.53 -4.73
CA ARG A 3 10.15 -8.32 -5.18
C ARG A 3 9.21 -9.49 -4.85
N SER A 4 9.76 -10.69 -4.64
CA SER A 4 9.04 -11.89 -4.16
C SER A 4 8.36 -11.67 -2.82
N ASP A 5 8.98 -10.90 -1.92
CA ASP A 5 8.50 -10.76 -0.55
C ASP A 5 7.32 -9.77 -0.52
N LEU A 6 7.31 -8.77 -1.41
CA LEU A 6 6.17 -7.87 -1.59
C LEU A 6 4.97 -8.63 -2.14
N ALA A 7 5.22 -9.55 -3.07
CA ALA A 7 4.18 -10.40 -3.62
C ALA A 7 3.55 -11.28 -2.53
N LEU A 8 4.34 -11.78 -1.58
CA LEU A 8 3.85 -12.56 -0.43
C LEU A 8 2.95 -11.72 0.50
N HIS A 9 3.34 -10.49 0.82
CA HIS A 9 2.50 -9.60 1.63
C HIS A 9 1.17 -9.31 0.95
N PHE A 10 1.18 -9.09 -0.37
CA PHE A 10 -0.05 -8.85 -1.12
C PHE A 10 -0.88 -10.11 -1.35
N SER A 11 -0.28 -11.30 -1.44
CA SER A 11 -1.03 -12.55 -1.57
C SER A 11 -1.87 -12.81 -0.33
N ARG A 12 -1.37 -12.48 0.87
CA ARG A 12 -2.15 -12.57 2.12
C ARG A 12 -3.42 -11.72 2.11
N ILE A 13 -3.39 -10.57 1.46
CA ILE A 13 -4.59 -9.74 1.25
C ILE A 13 -5.54 -10.41 0.25
N ASP A 14 -4.99 -10.95 -0.84
CA ASP A 14 -5.78 -11.66 -1.85
C ASP A 14 -6.46 -12.91 -1.23
N ASP A 15 -5.77 -13.64 -0.34
CA ASP A 15 -6.31 -14.77 0.43
C ASP A 15 -7.42 -14.31 1.40
N LEU A 16 -7.21 -13.22 2.14
CA LEU A 16 -8.21 -12.64 3.04
C LEU A 16 -9.50 -12.26 2.28
N ILE A 17 -9.37 -11.67 1.09
CA ILE A 17 -10.52 -11.33 0.24
C ILE A 17 -11.27 -12.61 -0.17
N PHE A 18 -10.54 -13.67 -0.54
CA PHE A 18 -11.12 -14.95 -0.92
C PHE A 18 -11.88 -15.60 0.25
N GLU A 19 -11.29 -15.61 1.44
CA GLU A 19 -11.91 -16.16 2.65
C GLU A 19 -13.19 -15.41 3.03
N ILE A 20 -13.15 -14.07 3.05
CA ILE A 20 -14.33 -13.25 3.36
C ILE A 20 -15.48 -13.55 2.40
N ASN A 21 -15.20 -13.65 1.10
CA ASN A 21 -16.21 -13.94 0.10
C ASN A 21 -16.79 -15.36 0.21
N SER A 22 -15.98 -16.31 0.64
CA SER A 22 -16.40 -17.70 0.81
C SER A 22 -17.22 -17.92 2.08
N LEU A 23 -16.85 -17.26 3.18
CA LEU A 23 -17.45 -17.48 4.49
C LEU A 23 -18.67 -16.60 4.79
N VAL A 24 -18.78 -15.44 4.13
CA VAL A 24 -19.85 -14.46 4.40
C VAL A 24 -20.55 -14.08 3.10
N PRO A 25 -21.40 -14.96 2.52
CA PRO A 25 -22.12 -14.65 1.29
C PRO A 25 -23.16 -13.54 1.50
N ASP A 26 -23.40 -12.73 0.47
CA ASP A 26 -24.36 -11.61 0.50
C ASP A 26 -25.80 -12.10 0.27
N ASN A 27 -26.35 -12.84 1.24
CA ASN A 27 -27.66 -13.49 1.13
C ASN A 27 -28.70 -12.99 2.13
N SER A 28 -28.34 -12.05 3.01
CA SER A 28 -29.24 -11.49 4.02
C SER A 28 -28.80 -10.08 4.42
N TYR A 29 -29.74 -9.28 4.91
CA TYR A 29 -29.45 -7.94 5.41
C TYR A 29 -28.36 -7.91 6.50
N GLN A 30 -28.39 -8.89 7.42
CA GLN A 30 -27.37 -9.04 8.46
C GLN A 30 -26.00 -9.34 7.86
N ALA A 31 -25.93 -10.23 6.86
CA ALA A 31 -24.70 -10.53 6.14
C ALA A 31 -24.16 -9.30 5.40
N THR A 32 -25.02 -8.49 4.77
CA THR A 32 -24.61 -7.25 4.10
C THR A 32 -23.97 -6.26 5.08
N GLN A 33 -24.56 -6.07 6.27
CA GLN A 33 -23.99 -5.21 7.31
C GLN A 33 -22.62 -5.72 7.79
N PHE A 34 -22.51 -7.03 8.03
CA PHE A 34 -21.26 -7.64 8.47
C PHE A 34 -20.17 -7.56 7.38
N ARG A 35 -20.53 -7.78 6.11
CA ARG A 35 -19.61 -7.58 4.97
C ARG A 35 -19.09 -6.14 4.89
N ALA A 36 -19.92 -5.15 5.22
CA ALA A 36 -19.50 -3.76 5.26
C ALA A 36 -18.49 -3.47 6.40
N ASP A 37 -18.66 -4.10 7.57
CA ASP A 37 -17.64 -4.07 8.64
C ASP A 37 -16.34 -4.75 8.21
N LEU A 38 -16.44 -5.91 7.55
CA LEU A 38 -15.29 -6.64 7.02
C LEU A 38 -14.57 -5.84 5.92
N ALA A 39 -15.29 -5.09 5.08
CA ALA A 39 -14.69 -4.18 4.10
C ALA A 39 -13.85 -3.08 4.78
N GLY A 40 -14.36 -2.52 5.87
CA GLY A 40 -13.64 -1.56 6.72
C GLY A 40 -12.37 -2.15 7.36
N LEU A 41 -12.48 -3.36 7.93
CA LEU A 41 -11.32 -4.06 8.49
C LEU A 41 -10.30 -4.44 7.41
N LEU A 42 -10.76 -4.83 6.22
CA LEU A 42 -9.92 -5.16 5.07
C LEU A 42 -9.07 -3.96 4.64
N VAL A 43 -9.65 -2.75 4.52
CA VAL A 43 -8.85 -1.56 4.15
C VAL A 43 -7.83 -1.19 5.22
N VAL A 44 -8.14 -1.43 6.50
CA VAL A 44 -7.16 -1.28 7.59
C VAL A 44 -5.99 -2.25 7.43
N ALA A 45 -6.28 -3.53 7.16
CA ALA A 45 -5.27 -4.55 6.92
C ALA A 45 -4.41 -4.23 5.68
N ILE A 46 -5.02 -3.77 4.59
CA ILE A 46 -4.31 -3.34 3.38
C ILE A 46 -3.36 -2.17 3.69
N ALA A 47 -3.83 -1.13 4.39
CA ALA A 47 -3.00 0.03 4.73
C ALA A 47 -1.83 -0.35 5.64
N ALA A 48 -2.05 -1.25 6.60
CA ALA A 48 -0.98 -1.80 7.45
C ALA A 48 0.03 -2.61 6.61
N THR A 49 -0.45 -3.38 5.63
CA THR A 49 0.43 -4.12 4.71
C THR A 49 1.30 -3.16 3.88
N TYR A 50 0.74 -2.06 3.39
CA TYR A 50 1.53 -1.03 2.69
C TYR A 50 2.61 -0.43 3.59
N GLU A 51 2.29 -0.14 4.85
CA GLU A 51 3.24 0.36 5.83
C GLU A 51 4.39 -0.63 6.07
N THR A 52 4.08 -1.91 6.30
CA THR A 52 5.08 -2.97 6.45
C THR A 52 6.00 -3.05 5.23
N CYS A 53 5.43 -3.09 4.03
CA CYS A 53 6.21 -3.14 2.79
C CYS A 53 7.14 -1.92 2.67
N VAL A 54 6.66 -0.70 2.94
CA VAL A 54 7.49 0.50 2.89
C VAL A 54 8.64 0.42 3.91
N LYS A 55 8.35 0.01 5.14
CA LYS A 55 9.36 -0.17 6.19
C LYS A 55 10.43 -1.17 5.76
N GLU A 56 10.03 -2.34 5.26
CA GLU A 56 10.95 -3.39 4.82
C GLU A 56 11.83 -2.96 3.64
N ILE A 57 11.29 -2.18 2.68
CA ILE A 57 12.08 -1.60 1.59
C ILE A 57 13.15 -0.65 2.14
N LEU A 58 12.75 0.28 3.02
CA LEU A 58 13.68 1.24 3.63
C LEU A 58 14.76 0.54 4.46
N TYR A 59 14.37 -0.42 5.31
CA TYR A 59 15.31 -1.19 6.12
C TYR A 59 16.24 -2.04 5.26
N GLY A 60 15.69 -2.69 4.22
CA GLY A 60 16.46 -3.52 3.30
C GLY A 60 17.56 -2.71 2.61
N TYR A 61 17.20 -1.54 2.06
CA TYR A 61 18.18 -0.66 1.43
C TYR A 61 19.21 -0.14 2.42
N ALA A 62 18.78 0.32 3.61
CA ALA A 62 19.69 0.84 4.64
C ALA A 62 20.73 -0.21 5.08
N ASN A 63 20.27 -1.44 5.34
CA ASN A 63 21.14 -2.55 5.74
C ASN A 63 22.15 -2.94 4.63
N GLN A 64 21.76 -2.84 3.36
CA GLN A 64 22.67 -3.10 2.23
C GLN A 64 23.81 -2.07 2.13
N GLN A 65 23.58 -0.83 2.59
CA GLN A 65 24.64 0.18 2.64
C GLN A 65 25.57 -0.05 3.84
N HIS A 66 24.99 -0.21 5.04
CA HIS A 66 25.75 -0.51 6.26
C HIS A 66 24.83 -0.95 7.39
N ILE A 67 25.26 -1.91 8.22
CA ILE A 67 24.43 -2.45 9.32
C ILE A 67 23.99 -1.36 10.32
N ALA A 68 24.89 -0.44 10.69
CA ALA A 68 24.57 0.66 11.60
C ALA A 68 23.54 1.64 11.00
N PHE A 69 23.57 1.84 9.68
CA PHE A 69 22.59 2.65 8.99
C PHE A 69 21.23 1.94 8.93
N GLY A 70 21.24 0.62 8.78
CA GLY A 70 20.05 -0.22 8.96
C GLY A 70 19.38 -0.06 10.33
N GLU A 71 20.16 -0.12 11.41
CA GLU A 71 19.66 0.11 12.77
C GLU A 71 19.13 1.52 12.99
N TYR A 72 19.81 2.52 12.43
CA TYR A 72 19.32 3.90 12.43
C TYR A 72 17.97 4.00 11.72
N ALA A 73 17.86 3.46 10.50
CA ALA A 73 16.61 3.47 9.74
C ALA A 73 15.47 2.75 10.49
N ARG A 74 15.74 1.61 11.12
CA ARG A 74 14.76 0.90 11.98
C ARG A 74 14.19 1.84 13.04
N ARG A 75 15.05 2.50 13.81
CA ARG A 75 14.64 3.45 14.87
C ARG A 75 13.92 4.67 14.31
N SER A 76 14.39 5.23 13.20
CA SER A 76 13.80 6.43 12.58
C SER A 76 12.40 6.18 12.03
N TYR A 77 12.15 4.99 11.49
CA TYR A 77 10.92 4.68 10.78
C TYR A 77 9.99 3.70 11.51
N GLU A 78 10.37 3.20 12.68
CA GLU A 78 9.51 2.38 13.55
C GLU A 78 8.14 3.02 13.76
N LYS A 79 8.13 4.34 13.98
CA LYS A 79 6.94 5.17 14.24
C LYS A 79 6.24 5.69 12.98
N ILE A 80 6.61 5.23 11.78
CA ILE A 80 5.78 5.50 10.61
C ILE A 80 4.41 4.89 10.89
N ASN A 81 3.37 5.72 10.78
CA ASN A 81 1.98 5.30 10.94
C ASN A 81 1.35 5.05 9.57
N SER A 82 0.23 4.32 9.54
CA SER A 82 -0.46 3.82 8.33
C SER A 82 -1.17 4.90 7.50
N LYS A 83 -0.58 6.10 7.40
CA LYS A 83 -0.98 7.25 6.59
C LYS A 83 0.14 7.67 5.65
N ILE A 84 0.91 6.72 5.13
CA ILE A 84 2.05 7.00 4.25
C ILE A 84 1.54 7.50 2.89
N LYS A 85 1.53 8.81 2.67
CA LYS A 85 1.12 9.40 1.40
C LYS A 85 2.22 9.23 0.35
N VAL A 86 1.86 9.41 -0.91
CA VAL A 86 2.84 9.44 -2.03
C VAL A 86 3.90 10.53 -1.84
N SER A 87 3.53 11.65 -1.21
CA SER A 87 4.49 12.70 -0.83
C SER A 87 5.49 12.22 0.21
N ASP A 88 5.06 11.39 1.16
CA ASP A 88 5.93 10.84 2.21
C ASP A 88 6.93 9.86 1.60
N LEU A 89 6.47 8.99 0.68
CA LEU A 89 7.35 8.12 -0.10
C LEU A 89 8.42 8.93 -0.85
N THR A 90 8.01 10.03 -1.50
CA THR A 90 8.94 10.92 -2.20
C THR A 90 9.97 11.53 -1.24
N ASN A 91 9.56 11.90 -0.03
CA ASN A 91 10.43 12.44 1.00
C ASN A 91 11.41 11.38 1.53
N TYR A 92 10.93 10.15 1.76
CA TYR A 92 11.81 9.04 2.17
C TYR A 92 12.88 8.78 1.11
N CYS A 93 12.51 8.71 -0.18
CA CYS A 93 13.49 8.60 -1.26
C CYS A 93 14.54 9.71 -1.18
N LYS A 94 14.11 10.97 -0.96
CA LYS A 94 15.00 12.13 -0.88
C LYS A 94 16.02 12.04 0.27
N ILE A 95 15.58 11.53 1.44
CA ILE A 95 16.42 11.41 2.64
C ILE A 95 17.55 10.41 2.39
N PHE A 96 17.25 9.30 1.71
CA PHE A 96 18.25 8.29 1.38
C PHE A 96 19.19 8.73 0.26
N ASP A 97 18.65 9.21 -0.85
CA ASP A 97 19.43 9.69 -1.99
C ASP A 97 18.52 10.51 -2.95
N PRO A 98 18.87 11.77 -3.30
CA PRO A 98 18.16 12.54 -4.30
C PRO A 98 17.94 11.81 -5.65
N THR A 99 18.85 10.92 -6.05
CA THR A 99 18.72 10.12 -7.27
C THR A 99 17.61 9.07 -7.17
N ILE A 100 17.37 8.48 -5.98
CA ILE A 100 16.23 7.57 -5.74
C ILE A 100 14.93 8.35 -5.89
N LYS A 101 14.88 9.59 -5.37
CA LYS A 101 13.70 10.46 -5.52
C LYS A 101 13.39 10.70 -7.00
N THR A 102 14.37 11.11 -7.79
CA THR A 102 14.18 11.35 -9.23
C THR A 102 13.65 10.11 -9.94
N ARG A 103 14.26 8.93 -9.70
CA ARG A 103 13.81 7.65 -10.27
C ARG A 103 12.38 7.30 -9.88
N PHE A 104 12.02 7.47 -8.59
CA PHE A 104 10.67 7.22 -8.12
C PHE A 104 9.66 8.14 -8.82
N GLN A 105 9.95 9.44 -8.91
CA GLN A 105 9.06 10.41 -9.56
C GLN A 105 8.88 10.15 -11.05
N GLU A 106 9.96 9.84 -11.77
CA GLU A 106 9.92 9.51 -13.20
C GLU A 106 9.12 8.24 -13.47
N ARG A 107 9.39 7.16 -12.72
CA ARG A 107 8.68 5.88 -12.87
C ARG A 107 7.21 6.02 -12.49
N LEU A 108 6.90 6.76 -11.42
CA LEU A 108 5.53 7.05 -11.01
C LEU A 108 4.79 7.84 -12.09
N LYS A 109 5.41 8.91 -12.63
CA LYS A 109 4.84 9.71 -13.71
C LYS A 109 4.57 8.86 -14.95
N SER A 110 5.56 8.10 -15.40
CA SER A 110 5.46 7.21 -16.56
C SER A 110 4.31 6.21 -16.41
N LYS A 111 4.25 5.49 -15.27
CA LYS A 111 3.17 4.52 -15.01
C LYS A 111 1.80 5.17 -14.83
N LYS A 112 1.73 6.32 -14.19
CA LYS A 112 0.49 7.08 -14.04
C LYS A 112 -0.06 7.50 -15.40
N THR A 113 0.76 8.12 -16.25
CA THR A 113 0.36 8.55 -17.60
C THR A 113 -0.11 7.36 -18.44
N ALA A 114 0.69 6.28 -18.50
CA ALA A 114 0.34 5.11 -19.31
C ALA A 114 -0.99 4.44 -18.90
N LEU A 115 -1.31 4.40 -17.59
CA LEU A 115 -2.57 3.81 -17.11
C LEU A 115 -3.75 4.76 -17.27
N LEU A 116 -3.53 6.06 -17.08
CA LEU A 116 -4.55 7.07 -17.26
C LEU A 116 -5.00 7.12 -18.72
N GLU A 117 -4.06 7.12 -19.68
CA GLU A 117 -4.36 7.14 -21.11
C GLU A 117 -5.05 5.85 -21.58
N ARG A 118 -4.59 4.69 -21.09
CA ARG A 118 -5.14 3.38 -21.53
C ARG A 118 -6.48 3.03 -20.89
N SER A 119 -6.73 3.45 -19.65
CA SER A 119 -7.84 2.92 -18.85
C SER A 119 -8.59 3.97 -18.03
N GLY A 120 -8.16 5.24 -18.05
CA GLY A 120 -8.74 6.29 -17.21
C GLY A 120 -8.43 6.15 -15.72
N ILE A 121 -7.54 5.22 -15.34
CA ILE A 121 -7.26 4.88 -13.94
C ILE A 121 -6.05 5.67 -13.42
N ASP A 122 -6.25 6.42 -12.33
CA ASP A 122 -5.17 7.08 -11.59
C ASP A 122 -4.73 6.22 -10.39
N ILE A 123 -3.53 5.63 -10.49
CA ILE A 123 -2.94 4.81 -9.42
C ILE A 123 -2.72 5.59 -8.11
N ALA A 124 -2.39 6.88 -8.18
CA ALA A 124 -2.18 7.73 -7.01
C ALA A 124 -3.49 7.94 -6.26
N ARG A 125 -4.57 8.15 -7.01
CA ARG A 125 -5.91 8.28 -6.44
C ARG A 125 -6.36 6.98 -5.77
N SER A 126 -6.18 5.83 -6.40
CA SER A 126 -6.54 4.53 -5.79
C SER A 126 -5.75 4.25 -4.51
N TYR A 127 -4.45 4.55 -4.49
CA TYR A 127 -3.65 4.41 -3.28
C TYR A 127 -4.13 5.34 -2.17
N GLN A 128 -4.39 6.61 -2.48
CA GLN A 128 -4.90 7.58 -1.50
C GLN A 128 -6.28 7.15 -0.96
N GLN A 129 -7.15 6.62 -1.82
CA GLN A 129 -8.49 6.15 -1.45
C GLN A 129 -8.45 5.07 -0.38
N ILE A 130 -7.50 4.13 -0.43
CA ILE A 130 -7.31 3.11 0.61
C ILE A 130 -6.98 3.77 1.96
N LEU A 131 -6.11 4.77 1.97
CA LEU A 131 -5.73 5.48 3.19
C LEU A 131 -6.90 6.29 3.76
N ASP A 132 -7.71 6.89 2.88
CA ASP A 132 -8.89 7.66 3.26
C ASP A 132 -9.96 6.74 3.87
N TRP A 133 -10.27 5.60 3.24
CA TRP A 133 -11.19 4.61 3.80
C TRP A 133 -10.70 4.05 5.14
N ARG A 134 -9.40 3.75 5.27
CA ARG A 134 -8.80 3.34 6.55
C ARG A 134 -8.98 4.42 7.61
N HIS A 135 -8.79 5.69 7.26
CA HIS A 135 -8.96 6.80 8.20
C HIS A 135 -10.44 6.94 8.63
N ASP A 136 -11.37 6.92 7.68
CA ASP A 136 -12.80 7.03 7.94
C ASP A 136 -13.31 5.85 8.78
N PHE A 137 -12.90 4.62 8.48
CA PHE A 137 -13.33 3.46 9.25
C PHE A 137 -12.73 3.46 10.66
N ALA A 138 -11.41 3.63 10.80
CA ALA A 138 -10.73 3.53 12.09
C ALA A 138 -11.10 4.65 13.09
N HIS A 139 -11.53 5.82 12.60
CA HIS A 139 -11.86 6.96 13.48
C HIS A 139 -13.34 7.31 13.53
N LYS A 140 -14.12 7.00 12.48
CA LYS A 140 -15.53 7.38 12.39
C LYS A 140 -16.47 6.18 12.29
N ALA A 141 -15.94 4.95 12.27
CA ALA A 141 -16.69 3.72 12.00
C ALA A 141 -17.52 3.78 10.69
N ASN A 142 -17.08 4.62 9.73
CA ASN A 142 -17.80 4.84 8.49
C ASN A 142 -17.53 3.70 7.49
N ARG A 143 -18.60 3.01 7.08
CA ARG A 143 -18.60 1.91 6.10
C ARG A 143 -18.71 2.47 4.68
N ASN A 144 -17.63 3.10 4.22
CA ASN A 144 -17.61 3.86 2.95
C ASN A 144 -17.21 3.04 1.71
N THR A 145 -17.12 1.71 1.83
CA THR A 145 -16.68 0.84 0.73
C THR A 145 -17.20 -0.58 0.89
N THR A 146 -17.19 -1.34 -0.21
CA THR A 146 -17.41 -2.80 -0.21
C THR A 146 -16.10 -3.57 -0.31
N ILE A 147 -16.16 -4.89 -0.08
CA ILE A 147 -15.00 -5.79 -0.23
C ILE A 147 -14.45 -5.75 -1.66
N GLU A 148 -15.33 -5.74 -2.66
CA GLU A 148 -14.98 -5.75 -4.08
C GLU A 148 -14.33 -4.43 -4.50
N GLU A 149 -14.85 -3.31 -4.01
CA GLU A 149 -14.26 -1.98 -4.22
C GLU A 149 -12.88 -1.87 -3.57
N ALA A 150 -12.75 -2.30 -2.31
CA ALA A 150 -11.48 -2.34 -1.60
C ALA A 150 -10.46 -3.22 -2.35
N ALA A 151 -10.85 -4.42 -2.78
CA ALA A 151 -10.01 -5.34 -3.53
C ALA A 151 -9.53 -4.75 -4.87
N LYS A 152 -10.45 -4.18 -5.67
CA LYS A 152 -10.12 -3.54 -6.94
C LYS A 152 -9.17 -2.36 -6.74
N THR A 153 -9.46 -1.53 -5.73
CA THR A 153 -8.66 -0.36 -5.41
C THR A 153 -7.27 -0.76 -4.91
N HIS A 154 -7.17 -1.81 -4.09
CA HIS A 154 -5.89 -2.38 -3.66
C HIS A 154 -5.06 -2.88 -4.84
N ARG A 155 -5.66 -3.64 -5.76
CA ARG A 155 -4.98 -4.17 -6.95
C ARG A 155 -4.34 -3.07 -7.80
N ILE A 156 -4.95 -1.90 -7.84
CA ILE A 156 -4.43 -0.71 -8.53
C ILE A 156 -3.41 0.02 -7.67
N GLY A 157 -3.75 0.32 -6.41
CA GLY A 157 -2.94 1.12 -5.48
C GLY A 157 -1.61 0.47 -5.12
N LYS A 158 -1.55 -0.87 -5.00
CA LYS A 158 -0.31 -1.61 -4.67
C LYS A 158 0.82 -1.40 -5.68
N ARG A 159 0.50 -0.94 -6.88
CA ARG A 159 1.48 -0.53 -7.90
C ARG A 159 2.41 0.59 -7.43
N ILE A 160 1.95 1.48 -6.55
CA ILE A 160 2.81 2.54 -5.99
C ILE A 160 3.92 1.92 -5.14
N ILE A 161 3.60 0.90 -4.33
CA ILE A 161 4.60 0.20 -3.51
C ILE A 161 5.62 -0.53 -4.38
N TYR A 162 5.18 -1.16 -5.48
CA TYR A 162 6.11 -1.75 -6.44
C TYR A 162 7.01 -0.70 -7.11
N ILE A 163 6.47 0.45 -7.50
CA ILE A 163 7.27 1.55 -8.09
C ILE A 163 8.27 2.10 -7.07
N PHE A 164 7.86 2.17 -5.80
CA PHE A 164 8.71 2.59 -4.70
C PHE A 164 9.86 1.61 -4.49
N ASP A 165 9.58 0.30 -4.38
CA ASP A 165 10.61 -0.75 -4.28
C ASP A 165 11.58 -0.72 -5.48
N ASP A 166 11.02 -0.67 -6.69
CA ASP A 166 11.80 -0.59 -7.92
C ASP A 166 12.73 0.64 -7.90
N ALA A 167 12.35 1.77 -7.28
CA ALA A 167 13.22 2.95 -7.21
C ALA A 167 14.47 2.73 -6.32
N PHE A 168 14.37 1.90 -5.28
CA PHE A 168 15.49 1.54 -4.41
C PHE A 168 16.35 0.41 -5.01
N ASN A 169 15.72 -0.55 -5.68
CA ASN A 169 16.41 -1.66 -6.33
C ASN A 169 16.81 -1.25 -7.75
N LYS A 170 18.11 -0.98 -7.98
CA LYS A 170 18.68 -0.75 -9.33
C LYS A 170 18.49 -2.02 -10.18
N ILE A 171 17.34 -2.13 -10.85
CA ILE A 171 17.20 -2.90 -12.09
C ILE A 171 17.47 -1.94 -13.23
#